data_AF-X1VGY6-F1
#
_entry.id   AF-X1VGY6-F1
#
_cell.length_a   1.000
_cell.length_b   1.000
_cell.length_c   1.000
_cell.angle_alpha   90.00
_cell.angle_beta   90.00
_cell.angle_gamma   90.00
#
_symmetry.space_group_name_H-M   'P 1'
#
loop_
_entity.id
_entity.type
_entity.pdbx_description
1 polymer ?
#
loop_
_entity_poly.entity_id
_entity_poly.type
_entity_poly.pdbx_seq_one_letter_code
_entity_poly.pdbx_strand_id
1 'polypeptide(L)'
;MSVTDEVKQKIDIVEVVSQYTSLTKSGRTFRGLCPFHSEKHPSFFVYPEQQSWHCFGACNTGGDVFSFIMKKEGTTFGEALRLMAEKTGVSLPSRFESSAKRDEKERLYQINEAATQ
;
A
#
# COMPACT_ATOMS: atom_id res chain seq x y z
N MET A 1 21.79 2.62 3.39
CA MET A 1 20.32 2.84 3.36
C MET A 1 19.76 2.03 2.21
N SER A 2 18.69 1.27 2.42
CA SER A 2 18.04 0.56 1.32
C SER A 2 17.14 1.51 0.53
N VAL A 3 16.83 1.17 -0.73
CA VAL A 3 15.89 1.95 -1.54
C VAL A 3 14.50 1.99 -0.90
N THR A 4 14.10 0.91 -0.23
CA THR A 4 12.87 0.85 0.55
C THR A 4 12.86 1.88 1.69
N ASP A 5 13.99 2.06 2.39
CA ASP A 5 14.09 3.06 3.46
C ASP A 5 14.03 4.48 2.91
N GLU A 6 14.63 4.73 1.74
CA GLU A 6 14.58 6.04 1.09
C GLU A 6 13.15 6.42 0.71
N VAL A 7 12.39 5.49 0.14
CA VAL A 7 10.97 5.70 -0.16
C VAL A 7 10.18 5.96 1.12
N LYS A 8 10.41 5.16 2.18
CA LYS A 8 9.71 5.33 3.47
C LYS A 8 10.00 6.67 4.15
N GLN A 9 11.17 7.26 3.96
CA GLN A 9 11.51 8.57 4.54
C GLN A 9 10.86 9.75 3.81
N LYS A 10 10.52 9.58 2.54
CA LYS A 10 9.94 10.63 1.69
C LYS A 10 8.43 10.58 1.62
N ILE A 11 7.81 9.51 2.12
CA ILE A 11 6.38 9.30 2.04
C ILE A 11 5.72 9.58 3.38
N ASP A 12 4.56 10.23 3.34
CA ASP A 12 3.68 10.33 4.50
C ASP A 12 2.52 9.35 4.33
N ILE A 13 2.44 8.37 5.23
CA ILE A 13 1.34 7.40 5.24
C ILE A 13 -0.04 8.06 5.37
N VAL A 14 -0.15 9.20 6.05
CA VAL A 14 -1.43 9.92 6.18
C VAL A 14 -1.89 10.41 4.82
N GLU A 15 -0.99 10.99 4.03
CA GLU A 15 -1.29 11.48 2.68
C GLU A 15 -1.69 10.34 1.75
N VAL A 16 -1.00 9.19 1.83
CA VAL A 16 -1.33 8.02 1.02
C VAL A 16 -2.69 7.47 1.38
N VAL A 17 -2.96 7.22 2.66
CA VAL A 17 -4.24 6.65 3.12
C VAL A 17 -5.40 7.61 2.84
N SER A 18 -5.19 8.93 2.98
CA SER A 18 -6.23 9.94 2.75
C SER A 18 -6.74 9.98 1.31
N GLN A 19 -6.00 9.39 0.35
CA GLN A 19 -6.47 9.21 -1.04
C GLN A 19 -7.58 8.15 -1.16
N TYR A 20 -7.72 7.26 -0.17
CA TYR A 20 -8.63 6.11 -0.23
C TYR A 20 -9.76 6.14 0.79
N THR A 21 -9.58 6.85 1.91
CA THR A 21 -10.61 7.00 2.94
C THR A 21 -10.45 8.32 3.67
N SER A 22 -11.57 8.89 4.11
CA SER A 22 -11.55 10.14 4.88
C SER A 22 -11.01 9.87 6.29
N LEU A 23 -9.99 10.64 6.67
CA LEU A 23 -9.37 10.57 7.99
C LEU A 23 -9.72 11.80 8.83
N THR A 24 -10.00 11.57 10.11
CA THR A 24 -10.19 12.63 11.12
C THR A 24 -9.07 12.52 12.15
N LYS A 25 -8.46 13.65 12.51
CA LYS A 25 -7.40 13.69 13.52
C LYS A 25 -7.97 13.38 14.91
N SER A 26 -7.28 12.53 15.66
CA SER A 26 -7.63 12.09 17.02
C SER A 26 -6.37 12.07 17.88
N GLY A 27 -6.03 13.22 18.48
CA GLY A 27 -4.79 13.38 19.22
C GLY A 27 -3.56 13.30 18.29
N ARG A 28 -2.69 12.32 18.55
CA ARG A 28 -1.47 12.04 17.73
C ARG A 28 -1.73 11.11 16.55
N THR A 29 -2.93 10.54 16.45
CA THR A 29 -3.30 9.59 15.40
C THR A 29 -4.38 10.15 14.50
N PHE A 30 -4.68 9.44 13.43
CA PHE A 30 -5.84 9.69 12.59
C PHE A 30 -6.74 8.47 12.61
N ARG A 31 -8.05 8.67 12.47
CA ARG A 31 -9.04 7.59 12.41
C ARG A 31 -10.04 7.77 11.28
N GLY A 32 -10.55 6.68 10.74
CA GLY A 32 -11.54 6.67 9.65
C GLY A 32 -12.28 5.34 9.55
N LEU A 33 -13.16 5.24 8.55
CA LEU A 33 -13.74 3.95 8.16
C LEU A 33 -12.68 3.12 7.44
N CYS A 34 -12.67 1.81 7.70
CA CYS A 34 -11.75 0.91 7.03
C CYS A 34 -12.01 0.84 5.52
N PRO A 35 -10.97 1.01 4.67
CA PRO A 35 -11.10 0.85 3.22
C PRO A 35 -11.11 -0.60 2.75
N PHE A 36 -11.01 -1.58 3.67
CA PHE A 36 -10.87 -3.01 3.39
C PHE A 36 -12.09 -3.85 3.79
N HIS A 37 -13.00 -3.31 4.62
CA HIS A 37 -14.26 -3.97 4.98
C HIS A 37 -15.34 -2.92 5.23
N SER A 38 -16.61 -3.31 5.12
CA SER A 38 -17.74 -2.40 5.37
C SER A 38 -18.08 -2.35 6.85
N GLU A 39 -18.17 -1.15 7.42
CA GLU A 39 -18.54 -0.91 8.82
C GLU A 39 -19.24 0.44 9.01
N LYS A 40 -19.93 0.61 10.15
CA LYS A 40 -20.61 1.87 10.51
C LYS A 40 -19.77 2.78 11.41
N HIS A 41 -18.88 2.20 12.21
CA HIS A 41 -18.08 2.93 13.19
C HIS A 41 -16.61 2.92 12.76
N PRO A 42 -15.88 4.05 12.87
CA PRO A 42 -14.47 4.10 12.53
C PRO A 42 -13.64 3.10 13.35
N SER A 43 -13.04 2.10 12.69
CA SER A 43 -12.10 1.17 13.32
C SER A 43 -10.69 1.23 12.75
N PHE A 44 -10.48 2.07 11.72
CA PHE A 44 -9.21 2.24 11.04
C PHE A 44 -8.40 3.38 11.65
N PHE A 45 -7.16 3.12 12.03
CA PHE A 45 -6.25 4.08 12.64
C PHE A 45 -4.95 4.19 11.87
N VAL A 46 -4.44 5.42 11.74
CA VAL A 46 -3.12 5.73 11.17
C VAL A 46 -2.27 6.40 12.25
N TYR A 47 -1.03 5.95 12.37
CA TYR A 47 -0.03 6.39 13.32
C TYR A 47 1.11 7.10 12.57
N PRO A 48 1.05 8.43 12.39
CA PRO A 48 2.00 9.17 11.55
C PRO A 48 3.45 9.04 12.03
N GLU A 49 3.67 9.05 13.34
CA GLU A 49 5.02 8.93 13.92
C GLU A 49 5.65 7.56 13.68
N GLN A 50 4.82 6.52 13.59
CA GLN A 50 5.28 5.16 13.33
C GLN A 50 5.24 4.81 11.84
N GLN A 51 4.72 5.73 10.99
CA GLN A 51 4.44 5.49 9.57
C GLN A 51 3.71 4.17 9.34
N SER A 52 2.69 3.91 10.16
CA SER A 52 1.93 2.66 10.19
C SER A 52 0.43 2.87 10.32
N TRP A 53 -0.34 1.83 10.05
CA TRP A 53 -1.79 1.79 10.21
C TRP A 53 -2.24 0.46 10.82
N HIS A 54 -3.38 0.48 11.48
CA HIS A 54 -4.05 -0.72 11.96
C HIS A 54 -5.56 -0.54 11.93
N CYS A 55 -6.27 -1.59 11.56
CA CYS A 55 -7.71 -1.63 11.63
C CYS A 55 -8.16 -2.61 12.72
N PHE A 56 -8.85 -2.11 13.74
CA PHE A 56 -9.37 -2.90 14.87
C PHE A 56 -10.76 -3.50 14.63
N GLY A 57 -11.30 -3.35 13.41
CA GLY A 57 -12.55 -3.98 12.99
C GLY A 57 -12.38 -5.44 12.58
N ALA A 58 -13.36 -5.97 11.83
CA ALA A 58 -13.44 -7.37 11.45
C ALA A 58 -12.22 -7.88 10.64
N CYS A 59 -11.57 -7.02 9.85
CA CYS A 59 -10.40 -7.44 9.08
C CYS A 59 -9.13 -7.65 9.95
N ASN A 60 -9.03 -6.98 11.10
CA ASN A 60 -7.88 -7.03 12.01
C ASN A 60 -6.50 -6.98 11.31
N THR A 61 -6.35 -6.12 10.30
CA THR A 61 -5.10 -5.98 9.54
C THR A 61 -4.41 -4.67 9.86
N GLY A 62 -3.10 -4.65 9.71
CA GLY A 62 -2.27 -3.46 9.84
C GLY A 62 -0.95 -3.62 9.10
N GLY A 63 -0.15 -2.56 9.08
CA GLY A 63 1.17 -2.58 8.47
C GLY A 63 1.68 -1.18 8.16
N ASP A 64 2.62 -1.12 7.23
CA ASP A 64 3.16 0.13 6.70
C ASP A 64 2.44 0.56 5.40
N VAL A 65 2.95 1.62 4.77
CA VAL A 65 2.44 2.15 3.50
C VAL A 65 2.44 1.12 2.36
N PHE A 66 3.45 0.23 2.31
CA PHE A 66 3.50 -0.81 1.29
C PHE A 66 2.43 -1.86 1.54
N SER A 67 2.30 -2.30 2.78
CA SER A 67 1.26 -3.24 3.20
C SER A 67 -0.14 -2.70 2.89
N PHE A 68 -0.35 -1.38 3.07
CA PHE A 68 -1.59 -0.71 2.71
C PHE A 68 -1.87 -0.80 1.20
N ILE A 69 -0.93 -0.36 0.36
CA ILE A 69 -1.10 -0.31 -1.09
C ILE A 69 -1.22 -1.70 -1.69
N MET A 70 -0.39 -2.65 -1.27
CA MET A 70 -0.51 -4.05 -1.69
C MET A 70 -1.90 -4.60 -1.42
N LYS A 71 -2.46 -4.32 -0.24
CA LYS A 71 -3.81 -4.79 0.10
C LYS A 71 -4.90 -4.03 -0.65
N LYS A 72 -4.71 -2.74 -0.91
CA LYS A 72 -5.72 -1.87 -1.54
C LYS A 72 -5.82 -2.09 -3.05
N GLU A 73 -4.68 -2.20 -3.71
CA GLU A 73 -4.55 -2.33 -5.16
C GLU A 73 -4.37 -3.79 -5.61
N GLY A 74 -4.20 -4.73 -4.67
CA GLY A 74 -3.95 -6.14 -4.99
C GLY A 74 -2.58 -6.36 -5.65
N THR A 75 -1.61 -5.50 -5.37
CA THR A 75 -0.29 -5.51 -6.00
C THR A 75 0.74 -6.28 -5.18
N THR A 76 1.77 -6.78 -5.85
CA THR A 76 2.97 -7.33 -5.23
C THR A 76 3.80 -6.24 -4.53
N PHE A 77 4.78 -6.65 -3.72
CA PHE A 77 5.71 -5.71 -3.08
C PHE A 77 6.52 -4.90 -4.10
N GLY A 78 6.99 -5.54 -5.18
CA GLY A 78 7.77 -4.85 -6.21
C GLY A 78 6.97 -3.75 -6.93
N GLU A 79 5.69 -4.02 -7.21
CA GLU A 79 4.76 -3.05 -7.80
C GLU A 79 4.43 -1.91 -6.83
N ALA A 80 4.15 -2.23 -5.56
CA ALA A 80 3.94 -1.22 -4.53
C ALA A 80 5.19 -0.34 -4.35
N LEU A 81 6.38 -0.93 -4.36
CA LEU A 81 7.64 -0.19 -4.30
C LEU A 81 7.79 0.77 -5.48
N ARG A 82 7.45 0.35 -6.70
CA ARG A 82 7.44 1.20 -7.91
C ARG A 82 6.46 2.36 -7.78
N LEU A 83 5.20 2.07 -7.43
CA LEU A 83 4.17 3.09 -7.24
C LEU A 83 4.59 4.16 -6.22
N MET A 84 5.19 3.74 -5.10
CA MET A 84 5.62 4.68 -4.07
C MET A 84 6.92 5.41 -4.45
N ALA A 85 7.84 4.75 -5.17
CA ALA A 85 9.06 5.36 -5.68
C ALA A 85 8.75 6.45 -6.72
N GLU A 86 7.80 6.21 -7.63
CA GLU A 86 7.30 7.19 -8.58
C GLU A 86 6.67 8.40 -7.88
N LYS A 87 5.84 8.17 -6.86
CA LYS A 87 5.23 9.25 -6.06
C LYS A 87 6.28 10.09 -5.31
N THR A 88 7.39 9.47 -4.87
CA THR A 88 8.44 10.14 -4.07
C THR A 88 9.62 10.63 -4.90
N GLY A 89 9.63 10.37 -6.22
CA GLY A 89 10.76 10.69 -7.11
C GLY A 89 12.03 9.89 -6.82
N VAL A 90 11.94 8.76 -6.12
CA VAL A 90 13.09 7.88 -5.84
C VAL A 90 13.36 7.01 -7.06
N SER A 91 14.60 7.01 -7.55
CA SER A 91 14.98 6.17 -8.68
C SER A 91 15.22 4.73 -8.23
N LEU A 92 14.54 3.78 -8.88
CA LEU A 92 14.69 2.36 -8.58
C LEU A 92 15.84 1.74 -9.40
N PRO A 93 16.67 0.86 -8.79
CA PRO A 93 17.65 0.09 -9.54
C PRO A 93 16.99 -0.77 -10.64
N SER A 94 17.68 -0.94 -11.78
CA SER A 94 17.23 -1.74 -12.94
C SER A 94 16.78 -3.18 -12.60
N ARG A 95 17.25 -3.75 -11.48
CA ARG A 95 16.79 -5.07 -11.01
C ARG A 95 15.31 -5.09 -10.65
N PHE A 96 14.74 -3.98 -10.14
CA PHE A 96 13.32 -3.92 -9.82
C PHE A 96 12.45 -3.78 -11.07
N GLU A 97 12.91 -3.02 -12.07
CA GLU A 97 12.28 -2.91 -13.40
C GLU A 97 12.14 -4.27 -14.09
N SER A 98 13.19 -5.09 -14.03
CA SER A 98 13.21 -6.41 -14.68
C SER A 98 12.35 -7.46 -13.98
N SER A 99 12.16 -7.36 -12.65
CA SER A 99 11.20 -8.20 -11.93
C SER A 99 9.75 -7.88 -12.32
N ALA A 100 9.42 -6.59 -12.46
CA ALA A 100 8.08 -6.13 -12.87
C ALA A 100 7.60 -6.78 -14.16
N LYS A 101 8.47 -6.75 -15.18
CA LYS A 101 8.17 -7.27 -16.51
C LYS A 101 7.97 -8.78 -16.51
N ARG A 102 8.58 -9.50 -15.55
CA ARG A 102 8.34 -10.95 -15.38
C ARG A 102 7.00 -11.20 -14.72
N ASP A 103 6.71 -10.49 -13.62
CA ASP A 103 5.47 -10.67 -12.85
C ASP A 103 4.23 -10.36 -13.71
N GLU A 104 4.27 -9.27 -14.50
CA GLU A 104 3.19 -8.92 -15.42
C GLU A 104 3.02 -9.94 -16.55
N LYS A 105 4.13 -10.41 -17.14
CA LYS A 105 4.08 -11.44 -18.19
C LYS A 105 3.47 -12.74 -17.67
N GLU A 106 3.82 -13.14 -16.46
CA GLU A 106 3.27 -14.32 -15.80
C GLU A 106 1.76 -14.18 -15.56
N ARG A 107 1.32 -13.02 -15.07
CA ARG A 107 -0.10 -12.73 -14.86
C ARG A 107 -0.90 -12.80 -16.17
N LEU A 108 -0.37 -12.21 -17.25
CA LEU A 108 -1.01 -12.26 -18.57
C LEU A 108 -1.10 -13.69 -19.11
N TYR A 109 -0.06 -14.51 -18.87
CA TYR A 109 -0.06 -15.92 -19.26
C TYR A 109 -1.14 -16.71 -18.52
N GLN A 110 -1.26 -16.54 -17.20
CA GLN A 110 -2.27 -17.19 -16.37
C GLN A 110 -3.71 -16.83 -16.78
N ILE A 111 -3.96 -15.57 -17.10
CA ILE A 111 -5.28 -15.13 -17.59
C ILE A 111 -5.62 -15.80 -18.93
N ASN A 112 -4.65 -15.87 -19.86
CA ASN A 112 -4.85 -16.49 -21.17
C ASN A 112 -5.11 -18.01 -21.05
N GLU A 113 -4.38 -18.69 -20.15
CA GLU A 113 -4.58 -20.11 -19.88
C GLU A 113 -5.97 -20.39 -19.27
N ALA A 114 -6.40 -19.57 -18.30
CA ALA A 114 -7.73 -19.70 -17.69
C ALA A 114 -8.89 -19.44 -18.68
N ALA A 115 -8.66 -18.64 -19.73
CA ALA A 115 -9.65 -18.36 -20.77
C ALA A 115 -9.75 -19.47 -21.84
N THR A 116 -8.82 -20.43 -21.84
CA THR A 116 -8.75 -21.52 -22.83
C THR A 116 -9.42 -22.82 -22.33
N GLN A 117 -10.04 -22.80 -21.14
CA GLN A 117 -10.80 -23.93 -20.56
C GLN A 117 -12.31 -23.79 -20.74
#